data_AF-A0A953NK41-F1
#
_entry.id   AF-A0A953NK41-F1
#
_cell.length_a   1.000
_cell.length_b   1.000
_cell.length_c   1.000
_cell.angle_alpha   90.00
_cell.angle_beta   90.00
_cell.angle_gamma   90.00
#
_symmetry.space_group_name_H-M   'P 1'
#
loop_
_entity.id
_entity.type
_entity.pdbx_description
1 polymer ?
#
loop_
_entity_poly.entity_id
_entity_poly.type
_entity_poly.pdbx_seq_one_letter_code
_entity_poly.pdbx_strand_id
1 'polypeptide(L)'
;MKLYAPEGKFLWDFWIYEENGIYHLFHLEAPLNEDSHSRHRNSTVGYAVSRDLVNWEYKGTVLKASELEDDWDSVSIWTGCTIKKDDTYYMFYTSRCKRDIADDGYVGHTQRIGVATSKDLINWEKYRGNPIIVADDRYYEKQPDAYNKHEGCRDPFVVYDEDEKMYYAFFTARDKSGHPKYRGCIGRARSKDLINWEVMPPAASPHIFTDMEVPSLHKHNDKWYMIFAVKKRMV
;
A
#
# COMPACT_ATOMS: atom_id res chain seq x y z
N MET A 1 -12.31 -18.63 21.01
CA MET A 1 -12.22 -17.89 19.74
C MET A 1 -10.88 -18.19 19.12
N LYS A 2 -10.82 -18.80 17.93
CA LYS A 2 -9.55 -19.03 17.22
C LYS A 2 -9.31 -17.78 16.36
N LEU A 3 -8.21 -17.08 16.60
CA LEU A 3 -7.81 -15.95 15.76
C LEU A 3 -7.43 -16.49 14.38
N TYR A 4 -7.84 -15.80 13.32
CA TYR A 4 -7.50 -16.19 11.95
C TYR A 4 -6.03 -15.89 11.64
N ALA A 5 -5.34 -16.89 11.10
CA ALA A 5 -4.12 -16.74 10.34
C ALA A 5 -4.03 -17.89 9.33
N PRO A 6 -3.51 -17.66 8.11
CA PRO A 6 -3.21 -18.73 7.16
C PRO A 6 -2.22 -19.73 7.78
N GLU A 7 -2.47 -21.01 7.58
CA GLU A 7 -1.61 -22.06 8.13
C GLU A 7 -0.20 -21.98 7.52
N GLY A 8 0.83 -22.11 8.36
CA GLY A 8 2.22 -22.11 7.93
C GLY A 8 2.75 -20.75 7.46
N LYS A 9 2.03 -19.64 7.67
CA LYS A 9 2.42 -18.31 7.21
C LYS A 9 2.37 -17.24 8.30
N PHE A 10 3.26 -16.26 8.19
CA PHE A 10 3.08 -14.97 8.84
C PHE A 10 1.90 -14.24 8.19
N LEU A 11 1.13 -13.49 8.98
CA LEU A 11 0.13 -12.53 8.54
C LEU A 11 0.37 -11.22 9.28
N TRP A 12 0.31 -10.09 8.56
CA TRP A 12 0.38 -8.77 9.19
C TRP A 12 -0.61 -7.79 8.56
N ASP A 13 -0.15 -6.76 7.84
CA ASP A 13 -0.98 -5.71 7.27
C ASP A 13 -2.10 -6.32 6.43
N PHE A 14 -3.29 -5.77 6.56
CA PHE A 14 -4.47 -6.26 5.89
C PHE A 14 -5.42 -5.13 5.53
N TRP A 15 -6.27 -5.40 4.56
CA TRP A 15 -7.39 -4.54 4.20
C TRP A 15 -8.61 -5.40 3.87
N ILE A 16 -9.78 -4.82 4.04
CA ILE A 16 -11.07 -5.50 3.82
C ILE A 16 -11.83 -4.75 2.74
N TYR A 17 -12.37 -5.51 1.78
CA TYR A 17 -13.39 -5.05 0.84
C TYR A 17 -14.69 -5.80 1.18
N GLU A 18 -15.81 -5.09 1.25
CA GLU A 18 -17.12 -5.71 1.51
C GLU A 18 -17.98 -5.62 0.25
N GLU A 19 -18.61 -6.73 -0.11
CA GLU A 19 -19.59 -6.75 -1.18
C GLU A 19 -20.65 -7.82 -0.91
N ASN A 20 -21.93 -7.44 -1.00
CA ASN A 20 -23.08 -8.34 -0.88
C ASN A 20 -23.09 -9.18 0.41
N GLY A 21 -22.66 -8.61 1.53
CA GLY A 21 -22.59 -9.28 2.83
C GLY A 21 -21.45 -10.30 2.94
N ILE A 22 -20.45 -10.21 2.06
CA ILE A 22 -19.21 -10.99 2.11
C ILE A 22 -18.06 -10.03 2.33
N TYR A 23 -17.27 -10.30 3.36
CA TYR A 23 -16.03 -9.61 3.64
C TYR A 23 -14.89 -10.34 2.95
N HIS A 24 -14.17 -9.60 2.11
CA HIS A 24 -13.01 -10.03 1.36
C HIS A 24 -11.76 -9.46 2.05
N LEU A 25 -11.06 -10.31 2.79
CA LEU A 25 -9.82 -9.96 3.47
C LEU A 25 -8.65 -10.21 2.54
N PHE A 26 -7.91 -9.16 2.26
CA PHE A 26 -6.60 -9.24 1.66
C PHE A 26 -5.57 -8.95 2.74
N HIS A 27 -4.51 -9.73 2.80
CA HIS A 27 -3.48 -9.56 3.82
C HIS A 27 -2.10 -9.86 3.27
N LEU A 28 -1.10 -9.19 3.80
CA LEU A 28 0.27 -9.55 3.55
C LEU A 28 0.60 -10.85 4.28
N GLU A 29 1.25 -11.75 3.56
CA GLU A 29 1.69 -13.04 4.07
C GLU A 29 3.05 -13.45 3.53
N ALA A 30 3.76 -14.26 4.30
CA ALA A 30 5.01 -14.90 3.91
C ALA A 30 5.14 -16.26 4.63
N PRO A 31 5.89 -17.23 4.09
CA PRO A 31 6.15 -18.48 4.78
C PRO A 31 6.73 -18.27 6.18
N LEU A 32 6.28 -19.04 7.16
CA LEU A 32 6.90 -19.06 8.49
C LEU A 32 8.34 -19.56 8.38
N ASN A 33 9.25 -18.84 9.03
CA ASN A 33 10.65 -19.22 9.20
C ASN A 33 11.21 -18.55 10.46
N GLU A 34 12.44 -18.89 10.85
CA GLU A 34 13.07 -18.37 12.09
C GLU A 34 13.33 -16.86 12.04
N ASP A 35 13.66 -16.32 10.86
CA ASP A 35 13.88 -14.88 10.66
C ASP A 35 12.57 -14.18 10.27
N SER A 36 11.79 -13.78 11.26
CA SER A 36 10.57 -13.02 11.02
C SER A 36 10.78 -11.71 10.25
N HIS A 37 11.99 -11.13 10.21
CA HIS A 37 12.26 -9.92 9.42
C HIS A 37 12.33 -10.20 7.92
N SER A 38 12.69 -11.43 7.52
CA SER A 38 12.69 -11.86 6.12
C SER A 38 11.32 -11.72 5.46
N ARG A 39 10.22 -11.76 6.24
CA ARG A 39 8.84 -11.66 5.74
C ARG A 39 8.60 -10.42 4.88
N HIS A 40 9.25 -9.31 5.20
CA HIS A 40 9.09 -8.04 4.48
C HIS A 40 9.69 -8.06 3.07
N ARG A 41 10.60 -9.01 2.77
CA ARG A 41 11.17 -9.21 1.43
C ARG A 41 10.48 -10.33 0.65
N ASN A 42 9.79 -11.23 1.34
CA ASN A 42 9.14 -12.40 0.74
C ASN A 42 7.60 -12.27 0.75
N SER A 43 7.09 -11.04 0.87
CA SER A 43 5.66 -10.81 1.08
C SER A 43 4.86 -10.94 -0.20
N THR A 44 3.72 -11.59 -0.06
CA THR A 44 2.69 -11.80 -1.07
C THR A 44 1.34 -11.39 -0.50
N VAL A 45 0.30 -11.29 -1.35
CA VAL A 45 -1.07 -11.01 -0.90
C VAL A 45 -1.84 -12.32 -0.81
N GLY A 46 -2.21 -12.70 0.41
CA GLY A 46 -3.17 -13.74 0.70
C GLY A 46 -4.60 -13.21 0.67
N TYR A 47 -5.55 -14.10 0.43
CA TYR A 47 -6.96 -13.79 0.33
C TYR A 47 -7.80 -14.75 1.17
N ALA A 48 -8.77 -14.21 1.90
CA ALA A 48 -9.75 -14.96 2.65
C ALA A 48 -11.12 -14.29 2.60
N VAL A 49 -12.17 -15.06 2.86
CA VAL A 49 -13.55 -14.56 2.91
C VAL A 49 -14.22 -14.87 4.23
N SER A 50 -15.13 -14.01 4.65
CA SER A 50 -15.96 -14.20 5.84
C SER A 50 -17.35 -13.58 5.64
N ARG A 51 -18.34 -14.05 6.41
CA ARG A 51 -19.66 -13.43 6.53
C ARG A 51 -19.89 -12.74 7.87
N ASP A 52 -19.01 -12.95 8.84
CA ASP A 52 -19.19 -12.51 10.23
C ASP A 52 -17.96 -11.84 10.85
N LEU A 53 -16.89 -11.64 10.06
CA LEU A 53 -15.59 -11.08 10.47
C LEU A 53 -14.84 -11.92 11.52
N VAL A 54 -15.35 -13.10 11.87
CA VAL A 54 -14.79 -13.99 12.90
C VAL A 54 -14.28 -15.28 12.27
N ASN A 55 -15.10 -15.91 11.43
CA ASN A 55 -14.81 -17.16 10.74
C ASN A 55 -14.35 -16.85 9.32
N TRP A 56 -13.10 -17.18 9.02
CA TRP A 56 -12.44 -16.85 7.77
C TRP A 56 -12.06 -18.11 7.01
N GLU A 57 -12.41 -18.16 5.73
CA GLU A 57 -12.01 -19.21 4.79
C GLU A 57 -10.88 -18.68 3.90
N TYR A 58 -9.68 -19.23 4.05
CA TYR A 58 -8.53 -18.87 3.23
C TYR A 58 -8.67 -19.44 1.81
N LYS A 59 -8.48 -18.58 0.81
CA LYS A 59 -8.66 -18.87 -0.62
C LYS A 59 -7.35 -18.96 -1.40
N GLY A 60 -6.22 -18.67 -0.76
CA GLY A 60 -4.90 -18.77 -1.39
C GLY A 60 -4.19 -17.42 -1.53
N THR A 61 -3.01 -17.48 -2.13
CA THR A 61 -2.22 -16.30 -2.50
C THR A 61 -2.69 -15.79 -3.86
N VAL A 62 -3.04 -14.52 -3.95
CA VAL A 62 -3.66 -13.91 -5.14
C VAL A 62 -2.76 -12.90 -5.86
N LEU A 63 -1.72 -12.39 -5.21
CA LEU A 63 -0.74 -11.50 -5.84
C LEU A 63 0.68 -11.75 -5.29
N LYS A 64 1.66 -11.79 -6.18
CA LYS A 64 3.09 -12.00 -5.85
C LYS A 64 3.96 -10.97 -6.54
N ALA A 65 5.19 -10.80 -6.07
CA ALA A 65 6.21 -9.99 -6.78
C ALA A 65 6.48 -10.59 -8.17
N SER A 66 7.02 -9.80 -9.09
CA SER A 66 7.50 -10.36 -10.34
C SER A 66 8.74 -11.23 -10.09
N GLU A 67 8.82 -12.34 -10.81
CA GLU A 67 10.01 -13.20 -10.85
C GLU A 67 11.10 -12.62 -11.77
N LEU A 68 10.74 -11.66 -12.64
CA LEU A 68 11.69 -10.97 -13.52
C LEU A 68 12.40 -9.87 -12.75
N GLU A 69 13.72 -9.89 -12.71
CA GLU A 69 14.50 -8.95 -11.89
C GLU A 69 14.37 -7.49 -12.35
N ASP A 70 14.18 -7.29 -13.65
CA ASP A 70 14.10 -5.96 -14.27
C ASP A 70 12.75 -5.26 -14.07
N ASP A 71 11.72 -6.01 -13.66
CA ASP A 71 10.39 -5.46 -13.40
C ASP A 71 10.42 -4.53 -12.18
N TRP A 72 9.53 -3.53 -12.19
CA TRP A 72 9.48 -2.52 -11.13
C TRP A 72 9.07 -3.11 -9.77
N ASP A 73 8.36 -4.25 -9.76
CA ASP A 73 7.84 -4.94 -8.58
C ASP A 73 8.53 -6.29 -8.34
N SER A 74 9.85 -6.32 -8.50
CA SER A 74 10.69 -7.51 -8.43
C SER A 74 11.23 -7.87 -7.03
N VAL A 75 10.91 -7.08 -5.99
CA VAL A 75 11.34 -7.37 -4.61
C VAL A 75 10.24 -8.04 -3.79
N SER A 76 9.11 -7.35 -3.57
CA SER A 76 8.08 -7.78 -2.62
C SER A 76 6.77 -7.05 -2.84
N ILE A 77 5.62 -7.65 -2.52
CA ILE A 77 4.33 -6.95 -2.52
C ILE A 77 3.97 -6.48 -1.12
N TRP A 78 3.68 -5.19 -0.98
CA TRP A 78 3.36 -4.52 0.28
C TRP A 78 1.94 -3.95 0.25
N THR A 79 1.55 -3.34 1.37
CA THR A 79 0.20 -2.92 1.73
C THR A 79 -0.46 -2.10 0.65
N GLY A 80 -1.78 -2.22 0.60
CA GLY A 80 -2.62 -1.74 -0.47
C GLY A 80 -4.08 -1.52 -0.06
N CYS A 81 -4.93 -1.32 -1.06
CA CYS A 81 -6.38 -1.25 -0.90
C CYS A 81 -7.07 -1.83 -2.14
N THR A 82 -8.32 -2.26 -1.97
CA THR A 82 -9.16 -2.76 -3.07
C THR A 82 -10.40 -1.89 -3.20
N ILE A 83 -10.71 -1.46 -4.42
CA ILE A 83 -11.97 -0.78 -4.77
C ILE A 83 -12.57 -1.42 -6.03
N LYS A 84 -13.85 -1.13 -6.28
CA LYS A 84 -14.54 -1.51 -7.51
C LYS A 84 -14.93 -0.27 -8.30
N LYS A 85 -14.77 -0.35 -9.61
CA LYS A 85 -15.32 0.61 -10.58
C LYS A 85 -15.97 -0.18 -11.70
N ASP A 86 -17.25 0.10 -11.94
CA ASP A 86 -18.09 -0.67 -12.85
C ASP A 86 -18.02 -2.17 -12.48
N ASP A 87 -17.75 -3.05 -13.45
CA ASP A 87 -17.58 -4.50 -13.26
C ASP A 87 -16.10 -4.92 -13.10
N THR A 88 -15.24 -4.05 -12.57
CA THR A 88 -13.81 -4.33 -12.41
C THR A 88 -13.32 -3.97 -11.01
N TYR A 89 -12.62 -4.90 -10.38
CA TYR A 89 -11.91 -4.66 -9.13
C TYR A 89 -10.50 -4.17 -9.42
N TYR A 90 -10.04 -3.22 -8.62
CA TYR A 90 -8.71 -2.64 -8.66
C TYR A 90 -8.05 -2.83 -7.30
N MET A 91 -6.95 -3.58 -7.27
CA MET A 91 -6.07 -3.70 -6.11
C MET A 91 -4.87 -2.80 -6.32
N PHE A 92 -4.81 -1.72 -5.57
CA PHE A 92 -3.63 -0.88 -5.48
C PHE A 92 -2.68 -1.53 -4.48
N TYR A 93 -1.40 -1.62 -4.83
CA TYR A 93 -0.40 -2.26 -3.99
C TYR A 93 0.94 -1.54 -4.08
N THR A 94 1.72 -1.67 -3.03
CA THR A 94 3.08 -1.12 -2.99
C THR A 94 4.07 -2.17 -3.45
N SER A 95 5.08 -1.77 -4.24
CA SER A 95 6.25 -2.61 -4.47
C SER A 95 7.54 -1.79 -4.65
N ARG A 96 8.64 -2.52 -4.87
CA ARG A 96 10.02 -2.05 -4.90
C ARG A 96 10.77 -2.86 -5.97
N CYS A 97 11.76 -2.23 -6.62
CA CYS A 97 12.54 -2.85 -7.70
C CYS A 97 13.92 -3.27 -7.19
N LYS A 98 14.39 -4.45 -7.62
CA LYS A 98 15.74 -4.95 -7.30
C LYS A 98 16.86 -4.05 -7.85
N ARG A 99 16.59 -3.27 -8.91
CA ARG A 99 17.55 -2.33 -9.51
C ARG A 99 17.71 -1.03 -8.73
N ASP A 100 16.79 -0.74 -7.81
CA ASP A 100 16.93 0.40 -6.91
C ASP A 100 17.90 0.01 -5.77
N ILE A 101 19.20 0.20 -6.00
CA ILE A 101 20.26 -0.12 -5.03
C ILE A 101 20.83 1.19 -4.45
N ALA A 102 20.78 1.33 -3.13
CA ALA A 102 21.35 2.49 -2.44
C ALA A 102 22.87 2.33 -2.30
N ASP A 103 23.58 3.42 -1.98
CA ASP A 103 25.05 3.41 -1.88
C ASP A 103 25.63 2.40 -0.88
N ASP A 104 24.84 1.95 0.11
CA ASP A 104 25.24 0.91 1.07
C ASP A 104 24.86 -0.52 0.65
N GLY A 105 24.38 -0.69 -0.58
CA GLY A 105 23.93 -1.96 -1.12
C GLY A 105 22.50 -2.34 -0.75
N TYR A 106 21.73 -1.48 -0.05
CA TYR A 106 20.33 -1.78 0.23
C TYR A 106 19.47 -1.77 -1.04
N VAL A 107 18.84 -2.91 -1.31
CA VAL A 107 18.01 -3.17 -2.50
C VAL A 107 16.55 -2.80 -2.25
N GLY A 108 15.91 -2.18 -3.25
CA GLY A 108 14.51 -1.79 -3.20
C GLY A 108 14.28 -0.60 -2.29
N HIS A 109 15.13 0.43 -2.39
CA HIS A 109 15.02 1.63 -1.55
C HIS A 109 13.94 2.62 -2.03
N THR A 110 13.41 2.44 -3.23
CA THR A 110 12.35 3.26 -3.81
C THR A 110 11.03 2.51 -3.80
N GLN A 111 10.05 3.07 -3.10
CA GLN A 111 8.70 2.52 -3.00
C GLN A 111 7.84 3.19 -4.07
N ARG A 112 7.00 2.40 -4.74
CA ARG A 112 6.08 2.88 -5.76
C ARG A 112 4.76 2.13 -5.65
N ILE A 113 3.69 2.70 -6.17
CA ILE A 113 2.36 2.09 -6.15
C ILE A 113 2.00 1.64 -7.56
N GLY A 114 1.58 0.38 -7.65
CA GLY A 114 1.01 -0.23 -8.85
C GLY A 114 -0.45 -0.61 -8.64
N VAL A 115 -1.08 -1.09 -9.71
CA VAL A 115 -2.44 -1.62 -9.69
C VAL A 115 -2.51 -2.97 -10.40
N ALA A 116 -3.33 -3.87 -9.85
CA ALA A 116 -3.78 -5.08 -10.52
C ALA A 116 -5.30 -5.05 -10.64
N THR A 117 -5.84 -5.63 -11.71
CA THR A 117 -7.28 -5.70 -11.95
C THR A 117 -7.79 -7.13 -11.87
N SER A 118 -9.03 -7.30 -11.43
CA SER A 118 -9.69 -8.60 -11.37
C SER A 118 -11.17 -8.48 -11.73
N LYS A 119 -11.76 -9.60 -12.18
CA LYS A 119 -13.20 -9.78 -12.37
C LYS A 119 -13.87 -10.60 -11.28
N ASP A 120 -13.10 -11.27 -10.43
CA ASP A 120 -13.60 -12.27 -9.47
C ASP A 120 -12.93 -12.20 -8.08
N LEU A 121 -12.05 -11.21 -7.85
CA LEU A 121 -11.25 -11.01 -6.64
C LEU A 121 -10.21 -12.11 -6.36
N ILE A 122 -10.10 -13.13 -7.23
CA ILE A 122 -9.21 -14.28 -7.08
C ILE A 122 -8.07 -14.18 -8.09
N ASN A 123 -8.40 -13.96 -9.36
CA ASN A 123 -7.46 -13.88 -10.46
C ASN A 123 -7.14 -12.41 -10.75
N TRP A 124 -5.89 -12.02 -10.49
CA TRP A 124 -5.44 -10.64 -10.63
C TRP A 124 -4.42 -10.49 -11.76
N GLU A 125 -4.65 -9.52 -12.63
CA GLU A 125 -3.75 -9.13 -13.71
C GLU A 125 -3.10 -7.80 -13.39
N LYS A 126 -1.77 -7.77 -13.27
CA LYS A 126 -1.02 -6.54 -13.06
C LYS A 126 -1.08 -5.66 -14.30
N TYR A 127 -1.33 -4.37 -14.12
CA TYR A 127 -1.31 -3.41 -15.21
C TYR A 127 0.11 -3.27 -15.79
N ARG A 128 0.25 -3.44 -17.10
CA ARG A 128 1.56 -3.38 -17.78
C ARG A 128 2.25 -2.02 -17.69
N GLY A 129 1.48 -0.94 -17.52
CA GLY A 129 2.02 0.41 -17.34
C GLY A 129 2.37 0.76 -15.90
N ASN A 130 2.36 -0.21 -14.97
CA ASN A 130 2.83 0.02 -13.62
C ASN A 130 4.32 0.42 -13.58
N PRO A 131 4.76 1.18 -12.57
CA PRO A 131 3.97 1.75 -11.48
C PRO A 131 3.16 2.98 -11.93
N ILE A 132 2.04 3.23 -11.26
CA ILE A 132 1.08 4.30 -11.61
C ILE A 132 1.15 5.52 -10.68
N ILE A 133 1.71 5.38 -9.48
CA ILE A 133 2.01 6.51 -8.59
C ILE A 133 3.43 6.37 -8.08
N VAL A 134 4.21 7.45 -8.24
CA VAL A 134 5.59 7.59 -7.78
C VAL A 134 5.74 8.91 -7.04
N ALA A 135 6.71 9.02 -6.13
CA ALA A 135 6.98 10.27 -5.44
C ALA A 135 7.39 11.37 -6.45
N ASP A 136 6.78 12.54 -6.32
CA ASP A 136 7.03 13.73 -7.13
C ASP A 136 7.96 14.69 -6.40
N ASP A 137 9.07 15.08 -7.04
CA ASP A 137 10.13 15.90 -6.43
C ASP A 137 9.71 17.34 -6.14
N ARG A 138 8.54 17.78 -6.63
CA ARG A 138 7.94 19.07 -6.26
C ARG A 138 7.48 19.07 -4.81
N TYR A 139 7.10 17.91 -4.27
CA TYR A 139 6.40 17.80 -2.99
C TYR A 139 7.05 16.82 -2.01
N TYR A 140 7.65 15.73 -2.50
CA TYR A 140 8.08 14.60 -1.68
C TYR A 140 9.59 14.38 -1.77
N GLU A 141 10.17 13.75 -0.75
CA GLU A 141 11.57 13.30 -0.78
C GLU A 141 11.78 12.26 -1.88
N LYS A 142 12.94 12.35 -2.54
CA LYS A 142 13.40 11.40 -3.54
C LYS A 142 14.83 10.98 -3.26
N GLN A 143 15.23 9.87 -3.86
CA GLN A 143 16.65 9.50 -3.91
C GLN A 143 17.46 10.51 -4.74
N PRO A 144 18.75 10.72 -4.41
CA PRO A 144 19.50 10.09 -3.30
C PRO A 144 19.33 10.78 -1.93
N ASP A 145 18.53 11.85 -1.86
CA ASP A 145 18.45 12.74 -0.69
C ASP A 145 17.48 12.27 0.42
N ALA A 146 16.85 11.11 0.25
CA ALA A 146 15.82 10.61 1.15
C ALA A 146 16.35 10.32 2.57
N TYR A 147 15.67 10.84 3.61
CA TYR A 147 16.10 10.65 4.99
C TYR A 147 15.84 9.20 5.43
N ASN A 148 16.93 8.46 5.69
CA ASN A 148 17.00 6.99 5.87
C ASN A 148 17.04 6.18 4.58
N LYS A 149 17.40 6.79 3.44
CA LYS A 149 17.57 6.11 2.15
C LYS A 149 16.31 5.36 1.71
N HIS A 150 15.13 5.86 2.07
CA HIS A 150 13.85 5.30 1.63
C HIS A 150 13.01 6.38 0.94
N GLU A 151 12.81 6.26 -0.37
CA GLU A 151 11.88 7.13 -1.10
C GLU A 151 10.46 6.60 -0.86
N GLY A 152 9.71 7.36 -0.06
CA GLY A 152 8.42 6.97 0.46
C GLY A 152 7.28 7.24 -0.52
N CYS A 153 6.63 6.18 -0.98
CA CYS A 153 5.38 6.19 -1.74
C CYS A 153 4.74 4.80 -1.63
N ARG A 154 4.06 4.56 -0.50
CA ARG A 154 3.50 3.24 -0.13
C ARG A 154 2.14 3.33 0.56
N ASP A 155 1.52 2.19 0.76
CA ASP A 155 0.26 1.99 1.49
C ASP A 155 -0.89 2.85 0.93
N PRO A 156 -1.25 2.68 -0.36
CA PRO A 156 -2.33 3.45 -0.96
C PRO A 156 -3.68 3.15 -0.31
N PHE A 157 -4.47 4.19 -0.12
CA PHE A 157 -5.88 4.13 0.21
C PHE A 157 -6.66 5.03 -0.75
N VAL A 158 -7.49 4.40 -1.59
CA VAL A 158 -8.22 5.09 -2.65
C VAL A 158 -9.69 5.27 -2.28
N VAL A 159 -10.20 6.47 -2.46
CA VAL A 159 -11.61 6.82 -2.32
C VAL A 159 -12.11 7.51 -3.58
N TYR A 160 -13.42 7.46 -3.79
CA TYR A 160 -14.09 8.26 -4.80
C TYR A 160 -14.83 9.42 -4.14
N ASP A 161 -14.63 10.62 -4.67
CA ASP A 161 -15.36 11.82 -4.31
C ASP A 161 -16.48 12.05 -5.33
N GLU A 162 -17.72 11.93 -4.89
CA GLU A 162 -18.92 12.10 -5.71
C GLU A 162 -19.15 13.55 -6.14
N ASP A 163 -18.76 14.52 -5.31
CA ASP A 163 -18.97 15.94 -5.58
C ASP A 163 -18.00 16.42 -6.68
N GLU A 164 -16.73 16.00 -6.59
CA GLU A 164 -15.70 16.34 -7.57
C GLU A 164 -15.64 15.38 -8.77
N LYS A 165 -16.32 14.22 -8.68
CA LYS A 165 -16.25 13.12 -9.65
C LYS A 165 -14.81 12.69 -9.92
N MET A 166 -14.08 12.48 -8.83
CA MET A 166 -12.64 12.27 -8.84
C MET A 166 -12.26 11.16 -7.85
N TYR A 167 -11.32 10.32 -8.22
CA TYR A 167 -10.66 9.42 -7.28
C TYR A 167 -9.51 10.15 -6.60
N TYR A 168 -9.39 9.94 -5.29
CA TYR A 168 -8.27 10.40 -4.49
C TYR A 168 -7.53 9.20 -3.91
N ALA A 169 -6.21 9.19 -4.02
CA ALA A 169 -5.32 8.27 -3.34
C ALA A 169 -4.61 9.01 -2.22
N PHE A 170 -4.65 8.45 -1.02
CA PHE A 170 -3.82 8.85 0.11
C PHE A 170 -2.78 7.78 0.35
N PHE A 171 -1.55 8.15 0.64
CA PHE A 171 -0.45 7.20 0.76
C PHE A 171 0.61 7.69 1.75
N THR A 172 1.35 6.75 2.32
CA THR A 172 2.52 7.04 3.15
C THR A 172 3.60 7.67 2.30
N ALA A 173 4.02 8.89 2.65
CA ALA A 173 5.07 9.61 1.96
C ALA A 173 5.96 10.40 2.93
N ARG A 174 7.01 11.03 2.39
CA ARG A 174 7.86 11.98 3.12
C ARG A 174 7.85 13.32 2.40
N ASP A 175 7.54 14.38 3.12
CA ASP A 175 7.58 15.77 2.65
C ASP A 175 9.01 16.16 2.28
N LYS A 176 9.20 16.88 1.17
CA LYS A 176 10.53 17.39 0.75
C LYS A 176 11.15 18.38 1.74
N SER A 177 10.34 19.04 2.56
CA SER A 177 10.70 20.21 3.36
C SER A 177 10.62 19.97 4.87
N GLY A 178 11.27 20.83 5.65
CA GLY A 178 11.34 20.70 7.11
C GLY A 178 12.50 19.85 7.60
N HIS A 179 12.52 19.50 8.90
CA HIS A 179 13.63 18.75 9.50
C HIS A 179 13.61 17.28 9.02
N PRO A 180 14.71 16.74 8.46
CA PRO A 180 14.73 15.41 7.85
C PRO A 180 14.11 14.28 8.69
N LYS A 181 14.35 14.27 10.00
CA LYS A 181 13.78 13.30 10.96
C LYS A 181 12.26 13.24 11.05
N TYR A 182 11.58 14.31 10.67
CA TYR A 182 10.16 14.50 10.95
C TYR A 182 9.33 14.79 9.70
N ARG A 183 9.80 14.35 8.54
CA ARG A 183 9.13 14.61 7.25
C ARG A 183 8.01 13.63 6.90
N GLY A 184 7.66 12.69 7.77
CA GLY A 184 6.53 11.79 7.53
C GLY A 184 5.25 12.57 7.28
N CYS A 185 4.55 12.24 6.18
CA CYS A 185 3.36 12.94 5.73
C CYS A 185 2.37 11.96 5.07
N ILE A 186 1.12 12.40 4.93
CA ILE A 186 0.14 11.73 4.08
C ILE A 186 0.23 12.36 2.70
N GLY A 187 0.80 11.60 1.76
CA GLY A 187 0.80 11.93 0.34
C GLY A 187 -0.60 11.88 -0.26
N ARG A 188 -0.78 12.59 -1.36
CA ARG A 188 -2.05 12.70 -2.07
C ARG A 188 -1.85 12.69 -3.58
N ALA A 189 -2.70 11.96 -4.28
CA ALA A 189 -2.84 12.02 -5.73
C ALA A 189 -4.32 11.94 -6.11
N ARG A 190 -4.65 12.35 -7.34
CA ARG A 190 -6.00 12.25 -7.89
C ARG A 190 -6.04 11.63 -9.28
N SER A 191 -7.13 10.98 -9.63
CA SER A 191 -7.33 10.34 -10.92
C SER A 191 -8.80 10.35 -11.35
N LYS A 192 -9.05 10.36 -12.66
CA LYS A 192 -10.39 10.17 -13.21
C LYS A 192 -10.70 8.71 -13.57
N ASP A 193 -9.66 7.88 -13.72
CA ASP A 193 -9.78 6.57 -14.36
C ASP A 193 -9.09 5.43 -13.62
N LEU A 194 -8.51 5.71 -12.43
CA LEU A 194 -7.76 4.77 -11.59
C LEU A 194 -6.40 4.32 -12.13
N ILE A 195 -6.01 4.78 -13.32
CA ILE A 195 -4.76 4.41 -13.98
C ILE A 195 -3.82 5.61 -14.08
N ASN A 196 -4.32 6.76 -14.49
CA ASN A 196 -3.55 7.99 -14.67
C ASN A 196 -3.72 8.89 -13.45
N TRP A 197 -2.64 9.12 -12.71
CA TRP A 197 -2.66 9.84 -11.44
C TRP A 197 -1.86 11.15 -11.53
N GLU A 198 -2.48 12.23 -11.06
CA GLU A 198 -1.81 13.50 -10.79
C GLU A 198 -1.40 13.55 -9.32
N VAL A 199 -0.08 13.55 -9.07
CA VAL A 199 0.46 13.71 -7.72
C VAL A 199 0.32 15.16 -7.25
N MET A 200 -0.17 15.34 -6.02
CA MET A 200 -0.53 16.62 -5.41
C MET A 200 0.36 16.92 -4.19
N PRO A 201 0.34 18.16 -3.64
CA PRO A 201 0.93 18.44 -2.33
C PRO A 201 0.33 17.54 -1.23
N PRO A 202 1.08 17.27 -0.14
CA PRO A 202 0.64 16.42 0.95
C PRO A 202 -0.75 16.83 1.48
N ALA A 203 -1.58 15.84 1.82
CA ALA A 203 -2.84 16.08 2.50
C ALA A 203 -2.61 16.49 3.97
N ALA A 204 -1.57 15.96 4.60
CA ALA A 204 -1.17 16.32 5.96
C ALA A 204 0.35 16.16 6.13
N SER A 205 1.01 17.18 6.67
CA SER A 205 2.45 17.16 6.98
C SER A 205 2.68 17.86 8.33
N PRO A 206 2.55 17.15 9.46
CA PRO A 206 2.60 17.77 10.78
C PRO A 206 4.03 18.06 11.26
N HIS A 207 5.05 17.62 10.50
CA HIS A 207 6.47 17.77 10.83
C HIS A 207 6.89 17.23 12.20
N ILE A 208 6.25 16.14 12.65
CA ILE A 208 6.55 15.48 13.93
C ILE A 208 6.75 13.96 13.81
N PHE A 209 6.41 13.33 12.68
CA PHE A 209 6.55 11.89 12.53
C PHE A 209 7.66 11.56 11.53
N THR A 210 8.38 10.46 11.75
CA THR A 210 9.30 9.96 10.72
C THR A 210 8.50 9.37 9.57
N ASP A 211 7.51 8.54 9.85
CA ASP A 211 6.61 7.95 8.87
C ASP A 211 5.17 8.03 9.41
N MET A 212 4.20 8.16 8.51
CA MET A 212 2.76 8.11 8.79
C MET A 212 2.17 7.00 7.92
N GLU A 213 2.18 5.78 8.45
CA GLU A 213 1.99 4.54 7.70
C GLU A 213 0.52 4.13 7.57
N VAL A 214 0.19 3.36 6.52
CA VAL A 214 -1.13 2.76 6.31
C VAL A 214 -2.29 3.75 6.52
N PRO A 215 -2.31 4.89 5.79
CA PRO A 215 -3.41 5.83 5.89
C PRO A 215 -4.73 5.18 5.48
N SER A 216 -5.81 5.56 6.14
CA SER A 216 -7.17 5.24 5.72
C SER A 216 -8.11 6.40 6.05
N LEU A 217 -9.04 6.67 5.14
CA LEU A 217 -9.96 7.80 5.22
C LEU A 217 -11.38 7.27 5.42
N HIS A 218 -12.03 7.70 6.51
CA HIS A 218 -13.36 7.23 6.90
C HIS A 218 -14.29 8.40 7.12
N LYS A 219 -15.53 8.32 6.60
CA LYS A 219 -16.57 9.31 6.86
C LYS A 219 -17.46 8.84 8.01
N HIS A 220 -17.65 9.69 9.01
CA HIS A 220 -18.57 9.43 10.13
C HIS A 220 -19.25 10.73 10.56
N ASN A 221 -20.59 10.75 10.62
CA ASN A 221 -21.40 11.92 10.97
C ASN A 221 -20.96 13.21 10.24
N ASP A 222 -20.88 13.14 8.91
CA ASP A 222 -20.48 14.24 8.01
C ASP A 222 -19.06 14.78 8.19
N LYS A 223 -18.22 14.07 8.96
CA LYS A 223 -16.81 14.40 9.14
C LYS A 223 -15.93 13.32 8.53
N TRP A 224 -14.82 13.75 7.95
CA TRP A 224 -13.78 12.87 7.43
C TRP A 224 -12.68 12.69 8.47
N TYR A 225 -12.27 11.43 8.69
CA TYR A 225 -11.25 11.03 9.65
C TYR A 225 -10.13 10.32 8.91
N MET A 226 -8.93 10.90 8.92
CA MET A 226 -7.70 10.26 8.45
C MET A 226 -7.04 9.52 9.61
N ILE A 227 -6.94 8.19 9.50
CA ILE A 227 -6.28 7.32 10.47
C ILE A 227 -4.99 6.81 9.85
N PHE A 228 -3.90 6.80 10.60
CA PHE A 228 -2.60 6.30 10.18
C PHE A 228 -1.86 5.70 11.38
N ALA A 229 -0.92 4.81 11.11
CA ALA A 229 -0.04 4.20 12.10
C ALA A 229 1.29 4.96 12.18
N VAL A 230 1.87 5.01 13.38
CA VAL A 230 3.22 5.55 13.60
C VAL A 230 3.97 4.63 14.54
N LYS A 231 5.28 4.51 14.34
CA LYS A 231 6.15 3.85 15.32
C LYS A 231 6.14 4.66 16.62
N LYS A 232 5.90 3.99 17.75
CA LYS A 232 5.99 4.61 19.08
C LYS A 232 7.35 5.29 19.22
N ARG A 233 7.36 6.59 19.52
CA ARG A 233 8.60 7.30 19.90
C ARG A 233 9.14 6.63 21.16
N MET A 234 10.35 6.08 21.09
CA MET A 234 11.10 5.77 22.30
C MET A 234 11.54 7.11 22.87
N VAL A 235 10.93 7.48 24.00
CA VAL A 235 11.32 8.65 24.81
C VAL A 235 12.63 8.34 25.51
#